data_AF-A0A1X1Y9H7-F1
#
_entry.id   AF-A0A1X1Y9H7-F1
#
_cell.length_a   1.000
_cell.length_b   1.000
_cell.length_c   1.000
_cell.angle_alpha   90.00
_cell.angle_beta   90.00
_cell.angle_gamma   90.00
#
_symmetry.space_group_name_H-M   'P 1'
#
loop_
_entity.id
_entity.type
_entity.pdbx_description
1 polymer ?
#
loop_
_entity_poly.entity_id
_entity_poly.type
_entity_poly.pdbx_seq_one_letter_code
_entity_poly.pdbx_strand_id
1 'polypeptide(L)'
;MVMDENLGVDSADVQLAGEHVDTHAADLLAGHGAAHERIAAAHGGVIGESAAALAELAAYWTDETASHHGELCNHADDLRTAADKYDATDTDARTTIDATVSDLAERMSAGWG
;
A
#
# COMPACT_ATOMS: atom_id res chain seq x y z
N MET A 1 -25.84 3.83 12.96
CA MET A 1 -24.47 4.12 12.49
C MET A 1 -24.54 5.51 11.89
N VAL A 2 -24.20 6.52 12.70
CA VAL A 2 -24.22 7.92 12.25
C VAL A 2 -22.95 8.11 11.43
N MET A 3 -23.11 8.37 10.13
CA MET A 3 -22.05 8.82 9.25
C MET A 3 -21.90 10.32 9.50
N ASP A 4 -20.85 10.69 10.21
CA ASP A 4 -20.51 12.06 10.57
C ASP A 4 -20.04 12.85 9.34
N GLU A 5 -20.41 14.13 9.24
CA GLU A 5 -20.39 14.98 8.03
C GLU A 5 -19.00 15.48 7.56
N ASN A 6 -17.95 14.71 7.81
CA ASN A 6 -16.65 14.92 7.18
C ASN A 6 -16.00 13.56 6.96
N LEU A 7 -16.12 13.02 5.74
CA LEU A 7 -15.34 11.86 5.29
C LEU A 7 -13.86 12.27 5.14
N GLY A 8 -13.24 12.64 6.26
CA GLY A 8 -11.80 12.80 6.35
C GLY A 8 -11.19 11.42 6.22
N VAL A 9 -10.37 11.22 5.20
CA VAL A 9 -9.56 10.00 5.11
C VAL A 9 -8.57 10.05 6.27
N ASP A 10 -8.65 9.06 7.16
CA ASP A 10 -7.66 8.89 8.22
C ASP A 10 -6.35 8.43 7.58
N SER A 11 -5.37 9.33 7.52
CA SER A 11 -4.06 9.07 6.91
C SER A 11 -3.31 7.96 7.64
N ALA A 12 -3.52 7.79 8.95
CA ALA A 12 -2.91 6.71 9.71
C ALA A 12 -3.49 5.35 9.32
N ASP A 13 -4.79 5.27 9.07
CA ASP A 13 -5.44 4.04 8.57
C ASP A 13 -4.95 3.69 7.15
N VAL A 14 -4.73 4.70 6.29
CA VAL A 14 -4.18 4.49 4.94
C VAL A 14 -2.72 4.03 5.01
N GLN A 15 -1.91 4.61 5.90
CA GLN A 15 -0.54 4.17 6.16
C GLN A 15 -0.51 2.71 6.60
N LEU A 16 -1.35 2.35 7.57
CA LEU A 16 -1.48 1.01 8.11
C LEU A 16 -1.94 0.01 7.03
N ALA A 17 -2.84 0.43 6.13
CA ALA A 17 -3.23 -0.39 4.99
C ALA A 17 -2.03 -0.67 4.07
N GLY A 18 -1.15 0.31 3.83
CA GLY A 18 0.10 0.10 3.09
C GLY A 18 1.01 -0.94 3.75
N GLU A 19 1.19 -0.87 5.07
CA GLU A 19 1.97 -1.85 5.85
C GLU A 19 1.39 -3.28 5.77
N HIS A 20 0.06 -3.40 5.80
CA HIS A 20 -0.61 -4.69 5.61
C HIS A 20 -0.38 -5.26 4.21
N VAL A 21 -0.41 -4.41 3.18
CA VAL A 21 -0.12 -4.83 1.80
C VAL A 21 1.32 -5.32 1.66
N ASP A 22 2.30 -4.64 2.27
CA ASP A 22 3.69 -5.08 2.31
C ASP A 22 3.84 -6.45 3.00
N THR A 23 3.10 -6.66 4.10
CA THR A 23 3.07 -7.95 4.79
C THR A 23 2.53 -9.06 3.88
N HIS A 24 1.43 -8.80 3.17
CA HIS A 24 0.87 -9.76 2.21
C HIS A 24 1.79 -10.03 1.01
N ALA A 25 2.52 -9.03 0.54
CA ALA A 25 3.54 -9.20 -0.49
C ALA A 25 4.64 -10.16 -0.01
N ALA A 26 5.15 -9.94 1.21
CA ALA A 26 6.18 -10.80 1.80
C ALA A 26 5.69 -12.25 2.00
N ASP A 27 4.45 -12.43 2.48
CA ASP A 27 3.83 -13.75 2.65
C ASP A 27 3.64 -14.47 1.32
N LEU A 28 3.21 -13.76 0.27
CA LEU A 28 3.08 -14.30 -1.09
C LEU A 28 4.43 -14.83 -1.58
N LEU A 29 5.47 -14.01 -1.49
CA LEU A 29 6.82 -14.36 -1.96
C LEU A 29 7.38 -15.55 -1.20
N ALA A 30 7.26 -15.58 0.13
CA ALA A 30 7.75 -16.66 0.97
C ALA A 30 6.98 -17.98 0.71
N GLY A 31 5.65 -17.90 0.64
CA GLY A 31 4.80 -19.07 0.40
C GLY A 31 5.05 -19.71 -0.97
N HIS A 32 5.12 -18.89 -2.01
CA HIS A 32 5.39 -19.37 -3.37
C HIS A 32 6.84 -19.82 -3.56
N GLY A 33 7.81 -19.15 -2.94
CA GLY A 33 9.21 -19.60 -2.92
C GLY A 33 9.34 -21.01 -2.33
N ALA A 34 8.71 -21.26 -1.18
CA ALA A 34 8.69 -22.59 -0.58
C ALA A 34 7.95 -23.62 -1.45
N ALA A 35 6.92 -23.23 -2.21
CA ALA A 35 6.25 -24.12 -3.15
C ALA A 35 7.15 -24.48 -4.34
N HIS A 36 7.88 -23.50 -4.89
CA HIS A 36 8.84 -23.70 -5.97
C HIS A 36 9.95 -24.68 -5.55
N GLU A 37 10.52 -24.52 -4.36
CA GLU A 37 11.53 -25.44 -3.82
C GLU A 37 11.02 -26.88 -3.70
N ARG A 38 9.75 -27.07 -3.29
CA ARG A 38 9.13 -28.41 -3.22
C ARG A 38 8.95 -29.03 -4.60
N ILE A 39 8.58 -28.23 -5.61
CA ILE A 39 8.46 -28.71 -6.99
C ILE A 39 9.84 -29.12 -7.52
N ALA A 40 10.88 -28.31 -7.28
CA ALA A 40 12.26 -28.62 -7.65
C ALA A 40 12.77 -29.89 -6.95
N ALA A 41 12.44 -30.09 -5.66
CA ALA A 41 12.83 -31.28 -4.91
C ALA A 41 12.09 -32.55 -5.39
N ALA A 42 10.79 -32.44 -5.74
CA ALA A 42 10.01 -33.56 -6.28
C ALA A 42 10.50 -33.99 -7.68
N HIS A 43 11.17 -33.08 -8.40
CA HIS A 43 11.75 -33.30 -9.73
C HIS A 43 12.71 -34.49 -9.80
N GLY A 44 13.42 -34.79 -8.70
CA GLY A 44 14.35 -35.92 -8.62
C GLY A 44 13.72 -37.30 -8.83
N GLY A 45 12.38 -37.42 -8.82
CA GLY A 45 11.65 -38.68 -9.00
C GLY A 45 10.94 -38.85 -10.35
N VAL A 46 10.93 -37.84 -11.22
CA VAL A 46 10.15 -37.83 -12.48
C VAL A 46 11.10 -37.85 -13.67
N ILE A 47 10.91 -38.79 -14.60
CA ILE A 47 11.78 -39.00 -15.76
C ILE A 47 11.05 -38.52 -17.03
N GLY A 48 11.76 -37.87 -17.94
CA GLY A 48 11.27 -37.57 -19.29
C GLY A 48 10.42 -36.28 -19.37
N GLU A 49 9.43 -36.28 -20.26
CA GLU A 49 8.64 -35.10 -20.65
C GLU A 49 7.90 -34.44 -19.47
N SER A 50 7.48 -35.22 -18.47
CA SER A 50 6.85 -34.69 -17.25
C SER A 50 7.80 -33.85 -16.41
N ALA A 51 9.11 -34.15 -16.42
CA ALA A 51 10.10 -33.33 -15.75
C ALA A 51 10.24 -31.97 -16.46
N ALA A 52 10.32 -31.96 -17.80
CA ALA A 52 10.37 -30.71 -18.56
C ALA A 52 9.12 -29.84 -18.31
N ALA A 53 7.93 -30.43 -18.36
CA ALA A 53 6.68 -29.73 -18.09
C ALA A 53 6.60 -29.15 -16.66
N LEU A 54 7.08 -29.88 -15.65
CA LEU A 54 7.14 -29.39 -14.27
C LEU A 54 8.13 -28.23 -14.11
N ALA A 55 9.24 -28.25 -14.83
CA ALA A 55 10.22 -27.16 -14.81
C ALA A 55 9.67 -25.89 -15.47
N GLU A 56 8.99 -26.03 -16.62
CA GLU A 56 8.32 -24.90 -17.29
C GLU A 56 7.21 -24.31 -16.42
N LEU A 57 6.39 -25.15 -15.80
CA LEU A 57 5.34 -24.70 -14.90
C LEU A 57 5.92 -23.98 -13.67
N ALA A 58 7.00 -24.51 -13.09
CA ALA A 58 7.70 -23.88 -11.97
C ALA A 58 8.30 -22.51 -12.34
N ALA A 59 8.87 -22.38 -13.54
CA ALA A 59 9.38 -21.11 -14.06
C ALA A 59 8.24 -20.09 -14.26
N TYR A 60 7.12 -20.52 -14.87
CA TYR A 60 5.94 -19.67 -15.06
C TYR A 60 5.40 -19.13 -13.72
N TRP A 61 5.21 -20.00 -12.73
CA TRP A 61 4.73 -19.56 -11.42
C TRP A 61 5.72 -18.65 -10.70
N THR A 62 7.02 -18.81 -10.92
CA THR A 62 8.04 -17.92 -10.35
C THR A 62 7.90 -16.51 -10.91
N ASP A 63 7.74 -16.40 -12.22
CA ASP A 63 7.56 -15.12 -12.91
C ASP A 63 6.26 -14.43 -12.48
N GLU A 64 5.15 -15.17 -12.44
CA GLU A 64 3.87 -14.67 -11.95
C GLU A 64 3.92 -14.22 -10.49
N THR A 65 4.63 -14.96 -9.63
CA THR A 65 4.81 -14.56 -8.22
C THR A 65 5.59 -13.25 -8.13
N ALA A 66 6.65 -13.11 -8.92
CA ALA A 66 7.45 -11.89 -8.94
C ALA A 66 6.64 -10.69 -9.46
N SER A 67 5.81 -10.89 -10.48
CA SER A 67 4.92 -9.86 -11.02
C SER A 67 3.91 -9.40 -9.96
N HIS A 68 3.14 -10.31 -9.38
CA HIS A 68 2.14 -9.98 -8.36
C HIS A 68 2.77 -9.38 -7.10
N HIS A 69 3.93 -9.86 -6.68
CA HIS A 69 4.69 -9.24 -5.58
C HIS A 69 5.02 -7.78 -5.91
N GLY A 70 5.50 -7.50 -7.12
CA GLY A 70 5.78 -6.13 -7.58
C GLY A 70 4.53 -5.24 -7.58
N GLU A 71 3.40 -5.76 -8.04
CA GLU A 71 2.11 -5.04 -8.01
C GLU A 71 1.66 -4.70 -6.58
N LEU A 72 1.82 -5.63 -5.64
CA LEU A 72 1.49 -5.39 -4.23
C LEU A 72 2.41 -4.33 -3.62
N CYS A 73 3.72 -4.39 -3.86
CA CYS A 73 4.64 -3.35 -3.39
C CYS A 73 4.28 -1.97 -3.96
N ASN A 74 3.94 -1.89 -5.26
CA ASN A 74 3.49 -0.64 -5.86
C ASN A 74 2.21 -0.12 -5.19
N HIS A 75 1.27 -1.01 -4.84
CA HIS A 75 0.05 -0.61 -4.14
C HIS A 75 0.33 -0.10 -2.72
N ALA A 76 1.27 -0.72 -2.00
CA ALA A 76 1.72 -0.23 -0.69
C ALA A 76 2.36 1.16 -0.81
N ASP A 77 3.18 1.39 -1.84
CA ASP A 77 3.79 2.70 -2.13
C ASP A 77 2.73 3.77 -2.47
N ASP A 78 1.71 3.41 -3.25
CA ASP A 78 0.60 4.30 -3.59
C ASP A 78 -0.22 4.69 -2.34
N LEU A 79 -0.46 3.74 -1.43
CA LEU A 79 -1.14 4.00 -0.16
C LEU A 79 -0.33 4.94 0.73
N ARG A 80 0.97 4.69 0.90
CA ARG A 80 1.87 5.60 1.66
C ARG A 80 1.90 7.01 1.05
N THR A 81 2.00 7.09 -0.28
CA THR A 81 1.93 8.37 -1.00
C THR A 81 0.58 9.08 -0.82
N ALA A 82 -0.52 8.33 -0.76
CA ALA A 82 -1.84 8.89 -0.52
C ALA A 82 -1.97 9.42 0.91
N ALA A 83 -1.48 8.69 1.91
CA ALA A 83 -1.44 9.14 3.30
C ALA A 83 -0.70 10.47 3.45
N ASP A 84 0.51 10.58 2.87
CA ASP A 84 1.30 11.82 2.87
C ASP A 84 0.54 13.01 2.25
N LYS A 85 -0.21 12.76 1.16
CA LYS A 85 -1.01 13.80 0.49
C LYS A 85 -2.19 14.25 1.33
N TYR A 86 -2.85 13.34 2.04
CA TYR A 86 -3.94 13.70 2.94
C TYR A 86 -3.43 14.55 4.11
N ASP A 87 -2.31 14.17 4.72
CA ASP A 87 -1.68 14.94 5.81
C ASP A 87 -1.25 16.34 5.38
N ALA A 88 -0.64 16.45 4.20
CA ALA A 88 -0.25 17.74 3.63
C ALA A 88 -1.48 18.62 3.38
N THR A 89 -2.53 18.05 2.78
CA THR A 89 -3.77 18.80 2.49
C THR A 89 -4.44 19.29 3.76
N ASP A 90 -4.55 18.45 4.80
CA ASP A 90 -5.17 18.84 6.07
C ASP A 90 -4.35 19.92 6.80
N THR A 91 -3.02 19.81 6.74
CA THR A 91 -2.12 20.81 7.33
C THR A 91 -2.19 22.16 6.62
N ASP A 92 -2.22 22.17 5.28
CA ASP A 92 -2.35 23.39 4.48
C ASP A 92 -3.72 24.05 4.69
N ALA A 93 -4.79 23.26 4.75
CA ALA A 93 -6.14 23.74 5.04
C ALA A 93 -6.21 24.40 6.42
N ARG A 94 -5.66 23.73 7.46
CA ARG A 94 -5.61 24.25 8.82
C ARG A 94 -4.83 25.56 8.91
N THR A 95 -3.66 25.61 8.29
CA THR A 95 -2.82 26.83 8.24
C THR A 95 -3.55 27.99 7.58
N THR A 96 -4.27 27.73 6.50
CA THR A 96 -5.07 28.73 5.79
C THR A 96 -6.23 29.25 6.65
N ILE A 97 -6.92 28.35 7.36
CA ILE A 97 -8.01 28.70 8.26
C ILE A 97 -7.47 29.57 9.42
N ASP A 98 -6.38 29.15 10.07
CA ASP A 98 -5.78 29.88 11.20
C ASP A 98 -5.32 31.28 10.79
N ALA A 99 -4.72 31.41 9.60
CA ALA A 99 -4.32 32.70 9.05
C ALA A 99 -5.55 33.60 8.78
N THR A 100 -6.62 33.04 8.22
CA THR A 100 -7.86 33.77 7.93
C THR A 100 -8.56 34.23 9.21
N VAL A 101 -8.59 33.37 10.24
CA VAL A 101 -9.15 33.70 11.57
C VAL A 101 -8.35 34.82 12.22
N SER A 102 -7.02 34.79 12.11
CA SER A 102 -6.14 35.83 12.64
C SER A 102 -6.35 37.19 11.95
N ASP A 103 -6.42 37.23 10.62
CA ASP A 103 -6.73 38.45 9.85
C ASP A 103 -8.10 39.04 10.25
N LEU A 104 -9.12 38.19 10.41
CA LEU A 104 -10.44 38.63 10.83
C LEU A 104 -10.42 39.24 12.23
N ALA A 105 -9.69 38.63 13.16
CA ALA A 105 -9.56 39.14 14.53
C ALA A 105 -8.86 40.51 14.55
N GLU A 106 -7.80 40.69 13.77
CA GLU A 106 -7.10 41.97 13.62
C GLU A 106 -8.04 43.06 13.08
N ARG A 107 -8.77 42.77 11.99
CA ARG A 107 -9.72 43.70 11.39
C ARG A 107 -10.85 44.11 12.34
N MET A 108 -11.36 43.17 13.12
CA MET A 108 -12.38 43.45 14.14
C MET A 108 -11.83 44.36 15.26
N SER A 109 -10.59 44.15 15.67
CA SER A 109 -9.94 44.97 16.70
C SER A 109 -9.66 46.41 16.23
N ALA A 110 -9.29 46.59 14.95
CA ALA A 110 -9.01 47.90 14.36
C ALA A 110 -10.27 48.73 14.06
N GLY A 111 -11.43 48.08 13.87
CA GLY A 111 -12.70 48.77 13.60
C GLY A 111 -13.42 49.31 14.85
N TRP A 112 -12.97 48.95 16.05
CA TRP A 112 -13.61 49.28 17.34
C TRP A 112 -12.75 50.17 18.25
N GLY A 113 -11.67 50.78 17.75
CA GLY A 113 -10.84 51.78 18.44
C GLY A 113 -11.04 53.18 17.89
#